data_AF-A0A194XAN4-F1
#
_entry.id   AF-A0A194XAN4-F1
#
_cell.length_a   1.000
_cell.length_b   1.000
_cell.length_c   1.000
_cell.angle_alpha   90.00
_cell.angle_beta   90.00
_cell.angle_gamma   90.00
#
_symmetry.space_group_name_H-M   'P 1'
#
loop_
_entity.id
_entity.type
_entity.pdbx_description
1 polymer ?
#
loop_
_entity_poly.entity_id
_entity_poly.type
_entity_poly.pdbx_seq_one_letter_code
_entity_poly.pdbx_strand_id
1 'polypeptide(L)'
;HGIRGFNWPPSSPDLNLIEKVWRWIKEELKKLPYVLKSKEDLKRELQKLWDRVDSRDFRPYIERLTCKIEDVIAVRGLATIH
;
A
#
# COMPACT_ATOMS: atom_id res chain seq x y z
N HIS A 1 10.39 10.19 22.33
CA HIS A 1 10.57 10.26 20.86
C HIS A 1 9.55 11.26 20.30
N GLY A 2 9.97 12.44 19.84
CA GLY A 2 9.10 13.56 19.42
C GLY A 2 8.44 13.38 18.05
N ILE A 3 7.84 12.22 17.80
CA ILE A 3 7.19 11.88 16.53
C ILE A 3 5.80 12.54 16.51
N ARG A 4 5.52 13.38 15.51
CA ARG A 4 4.15 13.88 15.28
C ARG A 4 3.34 12.81 14.55
N GLY A 5 2.24 12.39 15.16
CA GLY A 5 1.25 11.54 14.50
C GLY A 5 0.49 12.31 13.42
N PHE A 6 -0.04 11.57 12.44
CA PHE A 6 -0.98 12.09 11.46
C PHE A 6 -2.41 11.76 11.92
N ASN A 7 -3.34 12.71 11.85
CA ASN A 7 -4.76 12.48 12.16
C ASN A 7 -5.40 11.70 11.01
N TRP A 8 -5.35 10.37 11.10
CA TRP A 8 -5.90 9.46 10.10
C TRP A 8 -7.37 9.13 10.38
N PRO A 9 -8.28 9.20 9.40
CA PRO A 9 -9.66 8.82 9.61
C PRO A 9 -9.79 7.31 9.88
N PRO A 10 -10.65 6.89 10.83
CA PRO A 10 -10.90 5.48 11.07
C PRO A 10 -11.50 4.80 9.83
N SER A 11 -11.19 3.52 9.62
CA SER A 11 -11.74 2.69 8.54
C SER A 11 -11.45 3.17 7.11
N SER A 12 -10.34 3.88 6.87
CA SER A 12 -9.91 4.29 5.53
C SER A 12 -8.63 3.56 5.06
N PRO A 13 -8.67 2.23 4.79
CA PRO A 13 -7.54 1.50 4.25
C PRO A 13 -7.19 1.97 2.82
N ASP A 14 -8.17 2.52 2.09
CA ASP A 14 -7.98 3.05 0.74
C ASP A 14 -7.05 4.25 0.68
N LEU A 15 -6.90 4.93 1.83
CA LEU A 15 -5.96 6.02 1.98
C LEU A 15 -4.54 5.49 2.31
N ASN A 16 -4.39 4.25 2.76
CA ASN A 16 -3.10 3.75 3.24
C ASN A 16 -2.27 3.23 2.06
N LEU A 17 -1.26 4.02 1.66
CA LEU A 17 -0.40 3.73 0.51
C LEU A 17 0.33 2.38 0.63
N ILE A 18 0.61 1.93 1.85
CA ILE A 18 1.28 0.64 2.06
C ILE A 18 0.44 -0.53 1.53
N GLU A 19 -0.89 -0.41 1.49
CA GLU A 19 -1.78 -1.45 0.93
C GLU A 19 -1.54 -1.67 -0.56
N LYS A 20 -1.12 -0.62 -1.29
CA LYS A 20 -0.75 -0.73 -2.70
C LYS A 20 0.58 -1.49 -2.86
N VAL A 21 1.55 -1.20 -2.00
CA VAL A 21 2.83 -1.94 -1.96
C VAL A 21 2.57 -3.40 -1.64
N TRP A 22 1.74 -3.70 -0.64
CA TRP A 22 1.38 -5.08 -0.29
C TRP A 22 0.63 -5.81 -1.40
N ARG A 23 -0.25 -5.12 -2.13
CA ARG A 23 -0.92 -5.70 -3.30
C ARG A 23 0.10 -6.08 -4.38
N TRP A 24 1.02 -5.18 -4.70
CA TRP A 24 2.08 -5.44 -5.67
C TRP A 24 2.96 -6.62 -5.26
N ILE A 25 3.41 -6.67 -4.00
CA ILE A 25 4.21 -7.81 -3.49
C ILE A 25 3.43 -9.13 -3.64
N LYS A 26 2.13 -9.16 -3.29
CA LYS A 26 1.30 -10.35 -3.45
C LYS A 26 1.16 -10.78 -4.91
N GLU A 27 1.08 -9.85 -5.85
CA GLU A 27 1.03 -10.14 -7.28
C GLU A 27 2.36 -10.71 -7.79
N GLU A 28 3.48 -10.15 -7.37
CA GLU A 28 4.81 -10.67 -7.73
C GLU A 28 5.07 -12.07 -7.16
N LEU A 29 4.66 -12.33 -5.91
CA LEU A 29 4.75 -13.66 -5.31
C LEU A 29 3.92 -14.71 -6.09
N LYS A 30 2.77 -14.32 -6.66
CA LYS A 30 1.94 -15.20 -7.49
C LYS A 30 2.58 -15.54 -8.85
N LYS A 31 3.48 -14.69 -9.35
CA LYS A 31 4.17 -14.89 -10.63
C LYS A 31 5.38 -15.82 -10.52
N LEU A 32 5.76 -16.22 -9.30
CA LEU A 32 6.88 -17.12 -9.09
C LEU A 32 6.64 -18.46 -9.83
N PRO A 33 7.66 -19.00 -10.51
CA PRO A 33 7.53 -20.28 -11.23
C PRO A 33 7.47 -21.50 -10.30
N TYR A 34 7.47 -21.27 -8.98
CA TYR A 34 7.46 -22.30 -7.95
C TYR A 34 6.54 -21.91 -6.80
N VAL A 35 6.05 -22.91 -6.07
CA VAL A 35 5.21 -22.71 -4.88
C VAL A 35 6.08 -22.57 -3.65
N LEU A 36 5.84 -21.53 -2.87
CA LEU A 36 6.47 -21.33 -1.56
C LEU A 36 5.86 -22.32 -0.55
N LYS A 37 6.69 -23.19 0.02
CA LYS A 37 6.24 -24.27 0.92
C LYS A 37 6.57 -24.04 2.40
N SER A 38 7.37 -23.03 2.71
CA SER A 38 7.80 -22.71 4.07
C SER A 38 7.64 -21.23 4.38
N LYS A 39 7.59 -20.90 5.68
CA LYS A 39 7.56 -19.51 6.14
C LYS A 39 8.90 -18.82 5.84
N GLU A 40 10.00 -19.56 5.85
CA GLU A 40 11.36 -19.11 5.61
C GLU A 40 11.54 -18.70 4.14
N ASP A 41 11.06 -19.52 3.20
CA ASP A 41 11.06 -19.17 1.78
C ASP A 41 10.20 -17.94 1.50
N LEU A 42 9.02 -17.86 2.12
CA LEU A 42 8.15 -16.69 1.98
C LEU A 42 8.84 -15.43 2.50
N LYS A 43 9.47 -15.48 3.68
CA LYS A 43 10.22 -14.34 4.23
C LYS A 43 11.35 -13.91 3.31
N ARG A 44 12.10 -14.87 2.75
CA ARG A 44 13.22 -14.59 1.83
C ARG A 44 12.74 -13.89 0.56
N GLU A 45 11.71 -14.43 -0.10
CA GLU A 45 11.19 -13.82 -1.33
C GLU A 45 10.49 -12.49 -1.06
N LEU A 46 9.79 -12.36 0.07
CA LEU A 46 9.20 -11.09 0.49
C LEU A 46 10.26 -10.01 0.73
N GLN A 47 11.37 -10.34 1.40
CA GLN A 47 12.48 -9.41 1.60
C GLN A 47 13.08 -8.98 0.26
N LYS A 48 13.34 -9.92 -0.66
CA LYS A 48 13.86 -9.61 -2.01
C LYS A 48 12.93 -8.66 -2.79
N LEU A 49 11.61 -8.87 -2.70
CA LEU A 49 10.64 -8.00 -3.36
C LEU A 49 10.59 -6.63 -2.68
N TRP A 50 10.63 -6.61 -1.35
CA TRP A 50 10.67 -5.37 -0.57
C TRP A 50 11.89 -4.52 -0.93
N ASP A 51 13.07 -5.13 -1.06
CA ASP A 51 14.31 -4.44 -1.43
C ASP A 51 14.29 -3.88 -2.87
N ARG A 52 13.35 -4.34 -3.70
CA ARG A 52 13.11 -3.83 -5.07
C ARG A 52 12.06 -2.74 -5.13
N VAL A 53 11.33 -2.49 -4.06
CA VAL A 53 10.30 -1.45 -4.01
C VAL A 53 10.99 -0.09 -4.22
N ASP A 54 10.77 0.52 -5.37
CA ASP A 54 11.20 1.89 -5.61
C ASP A 54 10.07 2.87 -5.26
N SER A 55 10.34 3.79 -4.34
CA SER A 55 9.43 4.88 -3.98
C SER A 55 8.87 5.66 -5.18
N ARG A 56 9.60 5.72 -6.29
CA ARG A 56 9.18 6.40 -7.53
C ARG A 56 7.98 5.74 -8.19
N ASP A 57 7.90 4.40 -8.15
CA ASP A 57 6.79 3.65 -8.73
C ASP A 57 5.48 3.90 -7.98
N PHE A 58 5.60 4.27 -6.70
CA PHE A 58 4.46 4.53 -5.83
C PHE A 58 4.09 6.01 -5.72
N ARG A 59 4.94 6.92 -6.22
CA ARG A 59 4.72 8.38 -6.17
C ARG A 59 3.41 8.84 -6.82
N PRO A 60 2.97 8.31 -7.97
CA PRO A 60 1.66 8.66 -8.53
C PRO A 60 0.48 8.30 -7.63
N TYR A 61 0.62 7.32 -6.75
CA TYR A 61 -0.42 6.96 -5.78
C TYR A 61 -0.46 7.95 -4.62
N ILE A 62 0.70 8.49 -4.20
CA ILE A 62 0.79 9.57 -3.21
C ILE A 62 0.08 10.81 -3.72
N GLU A 63 0.35 11.20 -4.97
CA GLU A 63 -0.25 12.39 -5.59
C GLU A 63 -1.77 12.25 -5.72
N ARG A 64 -2.26 11.09 -6.15
CA ARG A 64 -3.71 10.80 -6.19
C ARG A 64 -4.35 10.73 -4.80
N LEU A 65 -3.59 10.45 -3.75
CA LEU A 65 -4.10 10.42 -2.39
C LEU A 65 -4.63 11.78 -1.95
N THR A 66 -3.89 12.84 -2.31
CA THR A 66 -4.30 14.23 -2.09
C THR A 66 -5.66 14.50 -2.73
N CYS A 67 -5.86 14.10 -3.99
CA CYS A 67 -7.15 14.22 -4.67
C CYS A 67 -8.25 13.40 -3.98
N LYS A 68 -7.94 12.19 -3.51
CA LYS A 68 -8.91 11.34 -2.79
C LYS A 68 -9.36 11.96 -1.46
N ILE A 69 -8.47 12.65 -0.75
CA ILE A 69 -8.84 13.35 0.49
C ILE A 69 -9.84 14.48 0.18
N GLU A 70 -9.62 15.22 -0.90
CA GLU A 70 -10.57 16.25 -1.37
C GLU A 70 -11.93 15.64 -1.73
N ASP A 71 -11.94 14.50 -2.43
CA ASP A 71 -13.17 13.77 -2.76
C ASP A 71 -13.92 13.30 -1.50
N VAL A 72 -13.20 12.74 -0.52
CA VAL A 72 -13.76 12.32 0.78
C VAL A 72 -14.37 13.50 1.54
N ILE A 73 -13.71 14.66 1.51
CA ILE A 73 -14.25 15.91 2.08
C ILE A 73 -15.52 16.33 1.33
N ALA A 74 -15.53 16.27 0.00
CA ALA A 74 -16.66 16.64 -0.84
C ALA A 74 -17.89 15.76 -0.58
N VAL A 75 -17.70 14.46 -0.34
CA VAL A 75 -18.79 13.52 0.01
C VAL A 75 -19.04 13.40 1.52
N ARG A 76 -18.47 14.31 2.33
CA ARG A 76 -18.64 14.36 3.79
C ARG A 76 -18.34 13.04 4.52
N GLY A 77 -17.31 12.32 4.07
CA GLY A 77 -16.86 11.07 4.69
C GLY A 77 -17.58 9.80 4.24
N LEU A 78 -18.48 9.89 3.24
CA LEU A 78 -19.05 8.70 2.58
C LEU A 78 -18.04 8.03 1.65
N ALA A 79 -18.32 6.79 1.23
CA ALA A 79 -17.48 6.06 0.30
C ALA A 79 -17.40 6.80 -1.05
N THR A 80 -16.18 7.14 -1.47
CA THR A 80 -15.91 7.70 -2.80
C THR A 80 -16.01 6.60 -3.86
N ILE A 81 -16.68 6.89 -4.98
CA ILE A 81 -16.81 5.98 -6.14
C ILE A 81 -15.54 6.05 -6.98
N HIS A 82 -14.51 5.28 -6.61
CA HIS A 82 -13.25 5.12 -7.38
C HIS A 82 -12.70 3.70 -7.34
#